data_AF-A0A966IY63-F1
#
_entry.id   AF-A0A966IY63-F1
#
_cell.length_a   1.000
_cell.length_b   1.000
_cell.length_c   1.000
_cell.angle_alpha   90.00
_cell.angle_beta   90.00
_cell.angle_gamma   90.00
#
_symmetry.space_group_name_H-M   'P 1'
#
loop_
_entity.id
_entity.type
_entity.pdbx_description
1 polymer ?
#
loop_
_entity_poly.entity_id
_entity_poly.type
_entity_poly.pdbx_seq_one_letter_code
_entity_poly.pdbx_strand_id
1 'polypeptide(L)'
;MKSWRGLALAFVLSFGTAGLGGAVTDLGPWYQALQQPPWKPPDWAFGPIWTTLFSLMAISGWWAWRVTSNVGRRRQALVLWAVNGACNVGWSF
;
A
#
# COMPACT_ATOMS: atom_id res chain seq x y z
N MET A 1 -14.19 19.92 0.04
CA MET A 1 -14.56 18.50 -0.23
C MET A 1 -15.10 17.87 1.05
N LYS A 2 -16.26 17.19 1.00
CA LYS A 2 -16.77 16.40 2.13
C LYS A 2 -15.71 15.34 2.49
N SER A 3 -15.28 15.27 3.75
CA SER A 3 -14.02 14.59 4.15
C SER A 3 -13.96 13.12 3.72
N TRP A 4 -15.10 12.43 3.70
CA TRP A 4 -15.23 11.03 3.32
C TRP A 4 -14.88 10.76 1.85
N ARG A 5 -15.09 11.71 0.93
CA ARG A 5 -14.75 11.51 -0.50
C ARG A 5 -13.25 11.39 -0.69
N GLY A 6 -12.48 12.21 0.03
CA GLY A 6 -11.01 12.13 0.00
C GLY A 6 -10.50 10.84 0.63
N LEU A 7 -11.18 10.35 1.67
CA LEU A 7 -10.82 9.08 2.32
C LEU A 7 -11.09 7.91 1.38
N ALA A 8 -12.28 7.88 0.77
CA ALA A 8 -12.64 6.86 -0.21
C ALA A 8 -11.65 6.84 -1.40
N LEU A 9 -11.24 8.00 -1.90
CA LEU A 9 -10.22 8.08 -2.95
C LEU A 9 -8.87 7.50 -2.50
N ALA A 10 -8.42 7.82 -1.28
CA ALA A 10 -7.18 7.27 -0.74
C ALA A 10 -7.26 5.74 -0.60
N PHE A 11 -8.40 5.19 -0.17
CA PHE A 11 -8.64 3.75 -0.12
C PHE A 11 -8.58 3.11 -1.51
N VAL A 12 -9.27 3.69 -2.50
CA VAL A 12 -9.24 3.19 -3.89
C VAL A 12 -7.80 3.16 -4.43
N LEU A 13 -7.03 4.21 -4.18
CA LEU A 13 -5.65 4.28 -4.64
C LEU A 13 -4.75 3.26 -3.94
N SER A 14 -4.82 3.16 -2.60
CA SER A 14 -4.01 2.19 -1.84
C SER A 14 -4.36 0.74 -2.16
N PHE A 15 -5.64 0.39 -2.26
CA PHE A 15 -6.04 -0.97 -2.65
C PHE A 15 -5.84 -1.22 -4.15
N GLY A 16 -5.82 -0.18 -4.98
CA GLY A 16 -5.38 -0.25 -6.37
C GLY A 16 -3.91 -0.66 -6.47
N THR A 17 -3.03 -0.07 -5.66
CA THR A 17 -1.63 -0.50 -5.50
C THR A 17 -1.55 -1.98 -5.09
N ALA A 18 -2.33 -2.39 -4.09
CA ALA A 18 -2.38 -3.77 -3.64
C ALA A 18 -2.79 -4.74 -4.77
N GLY A 19 -3.84 -4.39 -5.51
CA GLY A 19 -4.34 -5.20 -6.63
C GLY A 19 -3.34 -5.32 -7.77
N LEU A 20 -2.66 -4.23 -8.13
CA LEU A 20 -1.62 -4.24 -9.15
C LEU A 20 -0.42 -5.09 -8.72
N GLY A 21 0.08 -4.90 -7.50
CA GLY A 21 1.19 -5.69 -6.97
C GLY A 21 0.85 -7.18 -6.87
N GLY A 22 -0.35 -7.50 -6.36
CA GLY A 22 -0.82 -8.88 -6.27
C GLY A 22 -1.01 -9.55 -7.63
N ALA A 23 -1.43 -8.81 -8.66
CA ALA A 23 -1.61 -9.34 -10.01
C ALA A 23 -0.29 -9.67 -10.72
N VAL A 24 0.81 -8.99 -10.37
CA VAL A 24 2.13 -9.25 -10.95
C VAL A 24 2.98 -10.20 -10.11
N THR A 25 2.61 -10.45 -8.85
CA THR A 25 3.34 -11.36 -7.96
C THR A 25 3.16 -12.82 -8.42
N ASP A 26 4.26 -13.50 -8.74
CA ASP A 26 4.27 -14.94 -9.01
C ASP A 26 4.72 -15.74 -7.78
N LEU A 27 3.79 -16.50 -7.18
CA LEU A 27 4.03 -17.40 -6.04
C LEU A 27 4.07 -18.88 -6.46
N GLY A 28 4.41 -19.15 -7.73
CA GLY A 28 4.45 -20.49 -8.31
C GLY A 28 5.51 -21.43 -7.74
N PRO A 29 5.84 -22.51 -8.47
CA PRO A 29 6.75 -23.56 -8.00
C PRO A 29 8.13 -23.07 -7.56
N TRP A 30 8.64 -22.00 -8.19
CA TRP A 30 9.93 -21.43 -7.84
C TRP A 30 9.93 -20.86 -6.41
N TYR A 31 8.87 -20.14 -6.04
CA TYR A 31 8.75 -19.49 -4.73
C TYR A 31 8.58 -20.54 -3.62
N GLN A 32 7.77 -21.57 -3.90
CA GLN A 32 7.54 -22.67 -2.96
C GLN A 32 8.78 -23.58 -2.80
N ALA A 33 9.67 -23.61 -3.79
CA ALA A 33 10.94 -24.35 -3.71
C ALA A 33 12.03 -23.62 -2.90
N LEU A 34 11.81 -22.36 -2.49
CA LEU A 34 12.77 -21.64 -1.67
C LEU A 34 12.88 -22.28 -0.28
N GLN A 35 14.10 -22.30 0.27
CA GLN A 35 14.29 -22.61 1.69
C GLN A 35 13.79 -21.44 2.53
N GLN A 36 12.58 -21.59 3.04
CA GLN A 36 11.94 -20.58 3.86
C GLN A 36 12.43 -20.70 5.31
N PRO A 37 12.73 -19.59 5.99
CA PRO A 37 13.13 -19.63 7.39
C PRO A 37 11.97 -20.05 8.29
N PRO A 38 12.24 -20.68 9.45
CA PRO A 38 11.20 -21.22 10.33
C PRO A 38 10.32 -20.14 10.99
N TRP A 39 10.74 -18.87 10.98
CA TRP A 39 9.98 -17.73 11.51
C TRP A 39 9.14 -17.02 10.45
N LYS A 40 9.09 -17.50 9.20
CA LYS A 40 8.20 -16.94 8.19
C LYS A 40 6.74 -17.14 8.64
N PRO A 41 5.89 -16.10 8.65
CA PRO A 41 4.47 -16.27 8.87
C PRO A 41 3.86 -17.25 7.85
N PRO A 42 2.78 -17.97 8.21
CA PRO A 42 2.07 -18.80 7.25
C PRO A 42 1.48 -17.95 6.11
N ASP A 43 1.37 -18.53 4.91
CA ASP A 43 1.01 -17.78 3.69
C ASP A 43 -0.34 -17.02 3.81
N TRP A 44 -1.31 -17.59 4.52
CA TRP A 44 -2.61 -16.92 4.74
C TRP A 44 -2.49 -15.63 5.57
N ALA A 45 -1.49 -15.50 6.43
CA ALA A 45 -1.31 -14.33 7.30
C ALA A 45 -0.92 -13.07 6.52
N PHE A 46 -0.32 -13.21 5.34
CA PHE A 46 0.04 -12.08 4.48
C PHE A 46 -1.20 -11.29 4.02
N GLY A 47 -2.35 -11.95 3.81
CA GLY A 47 -3.59 -11.27 3.42
C GLY A 47 -4.05 -10.23 4.45
N PRO A 48 -4.26 -10.61 5.72
CA PRO A 48 -4.57 -9.67 6.80
C PRO A 48 -3.48 -8.61 7.03
N ILE A 49 -2.20 -8.97 6.96
CA ILE A 49 -1.08 -8.03 7.13
C ILE A 49 -1.15 -6.93 6.07
N TRP A 50 -1.21 -7.30 4.79
CA TRP A 50 -1.26 -6.33 3.70
C TRP A 50 -2.54 -5.50 3.73
N THR A 51 -3.70 -6.12 4.00
CA THR A 51 -4.97 -5.40 4.12
C THR A 51 -4.91 -4.32 5.20
N THR A 52 -4.30 -4.65 6.35
CA THR A 52 -4.08 -3.70 7.44
C THR A 52 -3.17 -2.56 7.00
N LEU A 53 -2.03 -2.88 6.38
CA LEU A 53 -1.06 -1.89 5.91
C LEU A 53 -1.67 -0.94 4.86
N PHE A 54 -2.38 -1.46 3.85
CA PHE A 54 -3.03 -0.63 2.82
C PHE A 54 -4.13 0.25 3.39
N SER A 55 -4.87 -0.23 4.39
CA SER A 55 -5.84 0.59 5.11
C SER A 55 -5.17 1.75 5.85
N LEU A 56 -4.06 1.46 6.55
CA LEU A 56 -3.29 2.49 7.26
C LEU A 56 -2.63 3.50 6.30
N MET A 57 -2.13 3.04 5.15
CA MET A 57 -1.58 3.91 4.11
C MET A 57 -2.64 4.84 3.51
N ALA A 58 -3.85 4.33 3.27
CA ALA A 58 -4.98 5.15 2.81
C ALA A 58 -5.35 6.22 3.83
N ILE A 59 -5.49 5.82 5.10
CA ILE A 59 -5.79 6.74 6.22
C ILE A 59 -4.69 7.80 6.35
N SER A 60 -3.42 7.40 6.30
CA SER A 60 -2.27 8.28 6.42
C SER A 60 -2.23 9.33 5.30
N GLY A 61 -2.37 8.92 4.03
CA GLY A 61 -2.37 9.83 2.88
C GLY A 61 -3.54 10.82 2.93
N TRP A 62 -4.74 10.34 3.25
CA TRP A 62 -5.91 11.20 3.45
C TRP A 62 -5.72 12.18 4.61
N TRP A 63 -5.18 11.71 5.73
CA TRP A 63 -5.00 12.53 6.92
C TRP A 63 -3.95 13.63 6.67
N ALA A 64 -2.81 13.29 6.05
CA ALA A 64 -1.78 14.25 5.66
C ALA A 64 -2.32 15.36 4.75
N TRP A 65 -3.18 15.02 3.79
CA TRP A 65 -3.87 15.99 2.94
C TRP A 65 -4.76 16.97 3.73
N ARG A 66 -5.43 16.47 4.77
CA ARG A 66 -6.41 17.22 5.57
C ARG A 66 -5.76 18.19 6.57
N VAL A 67 -4.72 17.75 7.27
CA VAL A 67 -4.16 18.53 8.39
C VAL A 67 -3.02 19.47 7.98
N THR A 68 -2.37 19.21 6.86
CA THR A 68 -1.22 20.02 6.43
C THR A 68 -1.69 21.31 5.78
N SER A 69 -1.59 22.46 6.45
CA SER A 69 -2.00 23.76 5.91
C SER A 69 -1.05 24.29 4.83
N ASN A 70 0.26 24.05 4.97
CA ASN A 70 1.27 24.49 4.01
C ASN A 70 1.18 23.67 2.70
N VAL A 71 0.92 24.36 1.59
CA VAL A 71 0.74 23.74 0.26
C VAL A 71 1.98 22.97 -0.20
N GLY A 72 3.18 23.52 0.03
CA GLY A 72 4.45 22.87 -0.35
C GLY A 72 4.66 21.55 0.40
N ARG A 73 4.51 21.56 1.72
CA ARG A 73 4.62 20.34 2.55
C ARG A 73 3.52 19.32 2.22
N ARG A 74 2.29 19.79 1.97
CA ARG A 74 1.18 18.92 1.57
C ARG A 74 1.49 18.21 0.25
N ARG A 75 1.98 18.95 -0.75
CA ARG A 75 2.40 18.38 -2.04
C ARG A 75 3.53 17.37 -1.85
N GLN A 76 4.55 17.72 -1.06
CA GLN A 76 5.68 16.82 -0.78
C GLN A 76 5.20 15.50 -0.15
N ALA A 77 4.34 15.56 0.87
CA ALA A 77 3.79 14.37 1.51
C ALA A 77 3.02 13.47 0.52
N LEU A 78 2.17 14.07 -0.33
CA LEU A 78 1.44 13.31 -1.35
C LEU A 78 2.35 12.70 -2.42
N VAL A 79 3.39 13.42 -2.85
CA VAL A 79 4.37 12.89 -3.81
C VAL A 79 5.11 11.71 -3.21
N LEU A 80 5.59 11.83 -1.98
CA LEU A 80 6.27 10.73 -1.29
C LEU A 80 5.34 9.52 -1.09
N TRP A 81 4.07 9.76 -0.76
CA TRP A 81 3.07 8.71 -0.65
C TRP A 81 2.81 8.00 -2.00
N ALA A 82 2.71 8.76 -3.10
CA ALA A 82 2.55 8.19 -4.44
C ALA A 82 3.80 7.41 -4.89
N VAL A 83 5.00 7.95 -4.66
CA VAL A 83 6.26 7.25 -4.95
C VAL A 83 6.37 5.97 -4.13
N ASN A 84 6.00 6.00 -2.85
CA ASN A 84 5.98 4.80 -2.01
C ASN A 84 5.04 3.72 -2.58
N GLY A 85 3.84 4.11 -3.04
CA GLY A 85 2.93 3.19 -3.74
C GLY A 85 3.53 2.61 -5.03
N ALA A 86 4.20 3.43 -5.84
CA ALA A 86 4.86 2.97 -7.06
C ALA A 86 6.00 1.98 -6.75
N CYS A 87 6.84 2.28 -5.76
CA CYS A 87 7.87 1.36 -5.27
C CYS A 87 7.26 0.05 -4.73
N ASN A 88 6.10 0.11 -4.09
CA ASN A 88 5.40 -1.07 -3.58
C ASN A 88 4.93 -2.00 -4.72
N VAL A 89 4.38 -1.45 -5.81
CA VAL A 89 4.10 -2.26 -7.03
C VAL A 89 5.40 -2.78 -7.63
N GLY A 90 6.42 -1.92 -7.73
CA GLY A 90 7.74 -2.25 -8.26
C GLY A 90 8.43 -3.42 -7.55
N TRP A 91 8.16 -3.61 -6.25
CA TRP A 91 8.67 -4.73 -5.45
C TRP A 91 8.12 -6.10 -5.88
N SER A 92 6.95 -6.12 -6.53
CA SER A 92 6.24 -7.35 -6.87
C SER A 92 6.70 -7.96 -8.22
N PHE A 93 7.63 -7.29 -8.92
CA PHE A 93 8.33 -7.79 -10.11
C PHE A 93 9.63 -8.50 -9.71
#